data_AF-A0A955MT85-F1
#
_entry.id   AF-A0A955MT85-F1
#
_cell.length_a   1.000
_cell.length_b   1.000
_cell.length_c   1.000
_cell.angle_alpha   90.00
_cell.angle_beta   90.00
_cell.angle_gamma   90.00
#
_symmetry.space_group_name_H-M   'P 1'
#
loop_
_entity.id
_entity.type
_entity.pdbx_description
1 polymer ?
#
loop_
_entity_poly.entity_id
_entity_poly.type
_entity_poly.pdbx_seq_one_letter_code
_entity_poly.pdbx_strand_id
1 'polypeptide(L)'
;GEKGSIMVNRRGWSFHPNDDKAEGQEHGGSDMMTPHIQNFVACIREGAQPAASIQQGCLSATLCHLANITTVTNSRVEFDAEKQVVIGSPEAEAMMGRDEYRGEWNPRRLA
;
A
#
# COMPACT_ATOMS: atom_id res chain seq x y z
N GLY A 1 11.23 -6.29 15.84
CA GLY A 1 12.31 -5.30 15.66
C GLY A 1 13.30 -5.40 16.79
N GLU A 2 14.32 -4.55 16.84
CA GLU A 2 15.39 -4.64 17.85
C GLU A 2 14.88 -4.45 19.29
N LYS A 3 13.83 -3.64 19.48
CA LYS A 3 13.27 -3.32 20.80
C LYS A 3 12.13 -4.22 21.27
N GLY A 4 11.62 -5.08 20.40
CA GLY A 4 10.40 -5.85 20.66
C GLY A 4 9.58 -6.09 19.40
N SER A 5 8.40 -6.65 19.60
CA SER A 5 7.43 -6.97 18.55
C SER A 5 6.10 -6.28 18.80
N ILE A 6 5.47 -5.77 17.74
CA ILE A 6 4.09 -5.29 17.79
C ILE A 6 3.20 -6.33 17.12
N MET A 7 2.15 -6.75 17.80
CA MET A 7 1.08 -7.55 17.22
C MET A 7 -0.13 -6.66 16.97
N VAL A 8 -0.56 -6.54 15.72
CA VAL A 8 -1.75 -5.77 15.35
C VAL A 8 -2.81 -6.72 14.80
N ASN A 9 -4.05 -6.61 15.28
CA ASN A 9 -5.18 -7.33 14.74
C ASN A 9 -6.46 -6.49 14.84
N ARG A 10 -7.61 -7.04 14.43
CA ARG A 10 -8.89 -6.30 14.44
C ARG A 10 -9.39 -5.89 15.83
N ARG A 11 -8.85 -6.48 16.90
CA ARG A 11 -9.19 -6.18 18.29
C ARG A 11 -8.26 -5.15 18.93
N GLY A 12 -7.27 -4.63 18.20
CA GLY A 12 -6.32 -3.65 18.69
C GLY A 12 -4.87 -4.06 18.45
N TRP A 13 -3.97 -3.58 19.30
CA TRP A 13 -2.55 -3.87 19.18
C TRP A 13 -1.90 -4.10 20.55
N SER A 14 -0.88 -4.95 20.56
CA SER A 14 -0.02 -5.15 21.71
C SER A 14 1.45 -4.96 21.34
N PHE A 15 2.24 -4.46 22.28
CA PHE A 15 3.70 -4.37 22.17
C PHE A 15 4.34 -5.28 23.20
N HIS A 16 5.23 -6.16 22.73
CA HIS A 16 5.98 -7.11 23.53
C HIS A 16 7.48 -6.73 23.48
N PRO A 17 8.02 -6.11 24.53
CA PRO A 17 9.45 -5.77 24.62
C PRO A 17 10.33 -7.02 24.58
N ASN A 18 11.56 -6.87 24.11
CA ASN A 18 12.58 -7.92 24.22
C ASN A 18 13.27 -7.94 25.59
N ASP A 19 13.19 -6.85 26.35
CA ASP A 19 13.71 -6.76 27.71
C ASP A 19 12.67 -7.31 28.68
N ASP A 20 13.00 -8.40 29.37
CA ASP A 20 12.14 -9.08 30.35
C ASP A 20 11.73 -8.17 31.52
N LYS A 21 12.42 -7.04 31.74
CA LYS A 21 12.09 -6.06 32.78
C LYS A 21 11.17 -4.95 32.30
N ALA A 22 10.95 -4.83 30.99
CA ALA A 22 10.08 -3.80 30.43
C ALA A 22 8.64 -4.30 30.34
N GLU A 23 7.69 -3.45 30.72
CA GLU A 23 6.27 -3.78 30.61
C GLU A 23 5.78 -3.66 29.16
N GLY A 24 4.99 -4.65 28.75
CA GLY A 24 4.27 -4.59 27.47
C GLY A 24 3.13 -3.57 27.50
N GLN A 25 2.59 -3.28 26.31
CA GLN A 25 1.41 -2.43 26.16
C GLN A 25 0.31 -3.21 25.47
N GLU A 26 -0.93 -3.00 25.88
CA GLU A 26 -2.11 -3.52 25.21
C GLU A 26 -3.13 -2.41 25.02
N HIS A 27 -3.64 -2.31 23.80
CA HIS A 27 -4.67 -1.36 23.45
C HIS A 27 -5.76 -2.08 22.66
N GLY A 28 -7.01 -1.80 23.04
CA GLY A 28 -8.16 -2.29 22.30
C GLY A 28 -8.28 -1.66 20.91
N GLY A 29 -9.20 -2.20 20.12
CA GLY A 29 -9.55 -1.67 18.81
C GLY A 29 -10.16 -0.28 18.92
N SER A 30 -10.11 0.45 17.82
CA SER A 30 -10.76 1.76 17.67
C SER A 30 -11.68 1.73 16.45
N ASP A 31 -12.63 2.67 16.40
CA ASP A 31 -13.37 2.91 15.16
C ASP A 31 -12.41 3.43 14.08
N MET A 32 -12.40 2.77 12.93
CA MET A 32 -11.55 3.12 11.80
C MET A 32 -12.30 3.87 10.70
N MET A 33 -13.61 3.64 10.58
CA MET A 33 -14.38 4.12 9.43
C MET A 33 -14.76 5.60 9.63
N THR A 34 -15.41 5.93 10.74
CA THR A 34 -15.88 7.30 10.97
C THR A 34 -14.74 8.32 10.92
N PRO A 35 -13.58 8.10 11.59
CA PRO A 35 -12.46 9.04 11.51
C PRO A 35 -11.88 9.18 10.10
N HIS A 36 -11.88 8.11 9.31
CA HIS A 36 -11.38 8.13 7.94
C HIS A 36 -12.27 8.97 7.00
N ILE A 37 -13.60 8.81 7.09
CA ILE A 37 -14.54 9.67 6.34
C ILE A 37 -14.43 11.12 6.78
N GLN A 38 -14.37 11.38 8.09
CA GLN A 38 -14.25 12.73 8.62
C GLN A 38 -12.98 13.41 8.12
N ASN A 39 -11.84 12.71 8.13
CA ASN A 39 -10.59 13.20 7.58
C ASN A 39 -10.74 13.55 6.08
N PHE A 40 -11.31 12.65 5.27
CA PHE A 40 -11.49 12.88 3.85
C PHE A 40 -12.35 14.11 3.55
N VAL A 41 -13.50 14.26 4.22
CA VAL A 41 -14.40 15.40 4.05
C VAL A 41 -13.73 16.71 4.50
N ALA A 42 -13.00 16.69 5.62
CA ALA A 42 -12.26 17.86 6.09
C ALA A 42 -11.20 18.29 5.06
N CYS A 43 -10.42 17.34 4.53
CA CYS A 43 -9.42 17.59 3.49
C CYS A 43 -10.01 18.23 2.23
N ILE A 44 -11.20 17.80 1.78
CA ILE A 44 -11.90 18.44 0.65
C ILE A 44 -12.23 19.90 0.96
N ARG A 45 -12.73 20.19 2.16
CA ARG A 45 -13.15 21.54 2.56
C ARG A 45 -11.98 22.49 2.74
N GLU A 46 -10.89 21.98 3.29
CA GLU A 46 -9.71 22.76 3.69
C GLU A 46 -8.62 22.78 2.62
N GLY A 47 -8.75 21.97 1.56
CA GLY A 47 -7.69 21.78 0.57
C GLY A 47 -6.45 21.07 1.14
N ALA A 48 -6.63 20.26 2.19
CA ALA A 48 -5.54 19.54 2.85
C ALA A 48 -5.32 18.15 2.22
N GLN A 49 -4.15 17.55 2.47
CA GLN A 49 -3.84 16.19 2.04
C GLN A 49 -4.49 15.15 2.99
N PRO A 50 -5.25 14.16 2.47
CA PRO A 50 -5.79 13.08 3.30
C PRO A 50 -4.71 12.24 3.98
N ALA A 51 -5.04 11.64 5.13
CA ALA A 51 -4.17 10.70 5.82
C ALA A 51 -3.80 9.50 4.93
N ALA A 52 -4.70 9.09 4.03
CA ALA A 52 -4.43 8.14 2.96
C ALA A 52 -4.42 8.86 1.61
N SER A 53 -3.27 9.42 1.22
CA SER A 53 -3.15 10.13 -0.05
C SER A 53 -3.18 9.20 -1.26
N ILE A 54 -3.47 9.75 -2.45
CA ILE A 54 -3.47 9.00 -3.70
C ILE A 54 -2.12 8.34 -3.98
N GLN A 55 -1.01 8.98 -3.62
CA GLN A 55 0.34 8.44 -3.79
C GLN A 55 0.55 7.18 -2.94
N GLN A 56 0.11 7.20 -1.68
CA GLN A 56 0.18 6.02 -0.80
C GLN A 56 -0.71 4.88 -1.32
N GLY A 57 -1.89 5.22 -1.85
CA GLY A 57 -2.77 4.25 -2.51
C GLY A 57 -2.12 3.62 -3.75
N CYS A 58 -1.48 4.43 -4.59
CA CYS A 58 -0.76 3.97 -5.78
C CYS A 58 0.38 3.02 -5.40
N LEU A 59 1.25 3.42 -4.47
CA LEU A 59 2.37 2.59 -4.00
C LEU A 59 1.88 1.26 -3.42
N SER A 60 0.83 1.29 -2.60
CA SER A 60 0.24 0.09 -2.01
C SER A 60 -0.29 -0.87 -3.07
N ALA A 61 -0.99 -0.35 -4.09
CA ALA A 61 -1.49 -1.14 -5.21
C ALA A 61 -0.33 -1.72 -6.05
N THR A 62 0.69 -0.92 -6.35
CA THR A 62 1.89 -1.36 -7.09
C THR A 62 2.56 -2.54 -6.40
N LEU A 63 2.74 -2.51 -5.07
CA LEU A 63 3.32 -3.63 -4.33
C LEU A 63 2.50 -4.93 -4.48
N CYS A 64 1.16 -4.84 -4.39
CA CYS A 64 0.29 -5.98 -4.62
C CYS A 64 0.41 -6.52 -6.06
N HIS A 65 0.51 -5.64 -7.06
CA HIS A 65 0.71 -6.03 -8.45
C HIS A 65 2.06 -6.71 -8.67
N LEU A 66 3.15 -6.17 -8.11
CA LEU A 66 4.48 -6.77 -8.20
C LEU A 66 4.50 -8.18 -7.59
N ALA A 67 3.86 -8.37 -6.43
CA ALA A 67 3.74 -9.70 -5.80
C ALA A 67 2.95 -10.70 -6.66
N ASN A 68 1.88 -10.23 -7.33
CA ASN A 68 1.13 -11.06 -8.27
C ASN A 68 1.99 -11.42 -9.49
N ILE A 69 2.72 -10.45 -10.05
CA ILE A 69 3.61 -10.68 -11.19
C ILE A 69 4.68 -11.71 -10.83
N THR A 70 5.39 -11.54 -9.71
CA THR A 70 6.41 -12.53 -9.27
C THR A 70 5.84 -13.93 -9.13
N THR A 71 4.58 -14.04 -8.69
CA THR A 71 3.89 -15.32 -8.52
C THR A 71 3.54 -15.95 -9.87
N VAL A 72 3.04 -15.14 -10.81
CA VAL A 72 2.64 -15.60 -12.15
C VAL A 72 3.84 -16.00 -12.99
N THR A 73 4.91 -15.19 -12.98
CA THR A 73 6.13 -15.44 -13.77
C THR A 73 7.08 -16.41 -13.09
N ASN A 74 6.82 -16.79 -11.83
CA ASN A 74 7.71 -17.60 -10.99
C ASN A 74 9.16 -17.10 -11.01
N SER A 75 9.33 -15.78 -10.93
CA SER A 75 10.63 -15.12 -11.07
C SER A 75 10.80 -13.98 -10.08
N ARG A 76 12.06 -13.66 -9.80
CA ARG A 76 12.41 -12.44 -9.05
C ARG A 76 12.21 -11.24 -9.97
N VAL A 77 11.44 -10.27 -9.50
CA VAL A 77 11.22 -8.99 -10.18
C VAL A 77 12.12 -7.94 -9.55
N GLU A 78 12.91 -7.25 -10.38
CA GLU A 78 13.61 -6.03 -9.99
C GLU A 78 12.78 -4.83 -10.46
N PHE A 79 12.59 -3.84 -9.59
CA PHE A 79 11.69 -2.71 -9.84
C PHE A 79 12.40 -1.37 -9.58
N ASP A 80 12.35 -0.47 -10.57
CA ASP A 80 12.80 0.91 -10.44
C ASP A 80 11.63 1.74 -9.91
N ALA A 81 11.69 2.11 -8.63
CA ALA A 81 10.61 2.87 -7.99
C ALA A 81 10.48 4.31 -8.49
N GLU A 82 11.54 4.91 -9.02
CA GLU A 82 11.48 6.27 -9.58
C GLU A 82 10.80 6.27 -10.94
N LYS A 83 11.14 5.29 -11.79
CA LYS A 83 10.58 5.15 -13.14
C LYS A 83 9.28 4.36 -13.17
N GLN A 84 8.94 3.66 -12.09
CA GLN A 84 7.79 2.76 -11.98
C GLN A 84 7.79 1.64 -13.04
N VAL A 85 8.95 1.02 -13.28
CA VAL A 85 9.13 -0.06 -14.27
C VAL A 85 9.86 -1.26 -13.68
N VAL A 86 9.57 -2.44 -14.21
CA VAL A 86 10.32 -3.67 -13.99
C VAL A 86 11.56 -3.70 -14.88
N ILE A 87 12.69 -4.07 -14.28
CA ILE A 87 14.00 -4.13 -14.94
C ILE A 87 14.31 -5.58 -15.32
N GLY A 88 14.83 -5.79 -16.52
CA GLY A 88 15.46 -7.05 -16.93
C GLY A 88 14.50 -8.21 -17.24
N SER A 89 13.18 -8.01 -17.17
CA SER A 89 12.19 -9.01 -17.55
C SER A 89 11.08 -8.39 -18.41
N PRO A 90 11.17 -8.50 -19.76
CA PRO A 90 10.14 -7.99 -20.67
C PRO A 90 8.76 -8.60 -20.43
N GLU A 91 8.70 -9.88 -20.06
CA GLU A 91 7.45 -10.57 -19.74
C GLU A 91 6.78 -9.97 -18.50
N ALA A 92 7.54 -9.73 -17.43
CA ALA A 92 7.00 -9.13 -16.21
C ALA A 92 6.64 -7.65 -16.40
N GLU A 93 7.44 -6.90 -17.16
CA GLU A 93 7.16 -5.50 -17.48
C GLU A 93 5.88 -5.35 -18.30
N ALA A 94 5.62 -6.27 -19.24
CA ALA A 94 4.37 -6.27 -20.00
C ALA A 94 3.12 -6.45 -19.11
N MET A 95 3.27 -7.05 -17.92
CA MET A 95 2.19 -7.23 -16.95
C MET A 95 1.95 -6.01 -16.03
N MET A 96 2.85 -5.01 -16.04
CA MET A 96 2.68 -3.76 -15.27
C MET A 96 1.58 -2.86 -15.83
N GLY A 97 1.17 -3.10 -17.07
CA GLY A 97 0.16 -2.30 -17.76
C GLY A 97 -0.78 -3.14 -18.61
N ARG A 98 -1.58 -2.43 -19.41
CA ARG A 98 -2.40 -3.02 -20.47
C ARG A 98 -2.08 -2.27 -21.74
N ASP A 99 -1.76 -3.00 -22.81
CA ASP A 99 -1.57 -2.42 -24.13
C ASP A 99 -2.87 -1.74 -24.61
N GLU A 100 -4.00 -2.43 -24.41
CA GLU A 100 -5.33 -1.91 -24.69
C GLU A 100 -6.17 -1.82 -23.40
N TYR A 101 -6.60 -0.61 -23.08
CA TYR A 101 -7.62 -0.37 -22.07
C TYR A 101 -9.01 -0.72 -22.62
N ARG A 102 -10.01 -0.89 -21.74
CA ARG A 102 -11.37 -1.31 -22.11
C ARG A 102 -12.08 -0.25 -22.96
N GLY A 103 -11.95 -0.34 -24.29
CA GLY A 103 -12.71 0.48 -25.24
C GLY A 103 -12.59 1.99 -24.97
N GLU A 104 -13.73 2.63 -24.68
CA GLU A 104 -13.83 4.06 -24.36
C GLU A 104 -13.10 4.47 -23.08
N TRP A 105 -12.78 3.52 -22.20
CA TRP A 105 -12.08 3.74 -20.93
C TRP A 105 -10.55 3.77 -21.09
N ASN A 106 -10.06 4.16 -22.27
CA ASN A 106 -8.62 4.30 -22.52
C ASN A 106 -8.14 5.71 -22.13
N PRO A 107 -7.40 5.87 -21.02
CA PRO A 107 -6.95 7.17 -20.57
C PRO A 107 -5.98 7.83 -21.55
N ARG A 108 -5.31 7.06 -22.43
CA ARG A 108 -4.42 7.60 -23.48
C ARG A 108 -5.18 8.20 -24.66
N ARG A 109 -6.50 8.02 -24.75
CA ARG A 109 -7.34 8.69 -25.76
C ARG A 109 -7.82 10.09 -25.34
N LEU A 110 -7.60 10.47 -24.07
CA LEU A 110 -8.00 11.76 -23.51
C LEU A 110 -6.85 12.78 -23.49
N ALA A 111 -5.74 12.49 -24.17
CA ALA A 111 -4.58 13.36 -24.34
C ALA A 111 -4.45 13.83 -25.78
#